data_AF-A0A1I6QR56-F1
#
_entry.id   AF-A0A1I6QR56-F1
#
_cell.length_a   1.000
_cell.length_b   1.000
_cell.length_c   1.000
_cell.angle_alpha   90.00
_cell.angle_beta   90.00
_cell.angle_gamma   90.00
#
_symmetry.space_group_name_H-M   'P 1'
#
loop_
_entity.id
_entity.type
_entity.pdbx_description
1 polymer ?
#
loop_
_entity_poly.entity_id
_entity_poly.type
_entity_poly.pdbx_seq_one_letter_code
_entity_poly.pdbx_strand_id
1 'polypeptide(L)'
;MNSLHDFFITRKAIESLYNKLRLPELDENSQDWEFEAVNSSRVNEFISFYGTAALDRDEKFALMNLIISSIDDAITEGNYELKTWKNIKKHLIEDMNLHRGTIIFWSFN
;
A
#
# COMPACT_ATOMS: atom_id res chain seq x y z
N MET A 1 12.74 17.03 18.98
CA MET A 1 11.44 16.53 18.47
C MET A 1 11.65 16.15 17.02
N ASN A 2 11.78 14.87 16.70
CA ASN A 2 11.74 14.46 15.29
C ASN A 2 10.30 14.68 14.83
N SER A 3 10.09 15.60 13.90
CA SER A 3 8.76 15.74 13.29
C SER A 3 8.43 14.38 12.69
N LEU A 4 7.25 13.86 13.02
CA LEU A 4 6.61 12.86 12.18
C LEU A 4 6.53 13.53 10.80
N HIS A 5 7.40 13.14 9.86
CA HIS A 5 7.10 13.40 8.47
C HIS A 5 5.94 12.46 8.17
N ASP A 6 4.74 12.98 8.31
CA ASP A 6 3.55 12.32 7.84
C ASP A 6 3.68 12.27 6.33
N PHE A 7 4.01 11.08 5.82
CA PHE A 7 3.88 10.82 4.39
C PHE A 7 2.39 10.74 4.10
N PHE A 8 1.99 11.37 3.00
CA PHE A 8 0.62 11.34 2.52
C PHE A 8 0.62 10.79 1.11
N ILE A 9 -0.45 10.08 0.77
CA ILE A 9 -0.66 9.61 -0.59
C ILE A 9 -0.88 10.83 -1.48
N THR A 10 -0.07 10.96 -2.54
CA THR A 10 -0.17 12.07 -3.48
C THR A 10 -0.96 11.67 -4.72
N ARG A 11 -1.70 12.63 -5.30
CA ARG A 11 -2.42 12.41 -6.56
C ARG A 11 -1.51 11.93 -7.68
N LYS A 12 -0.29 12.47 -7.76
CA LYS A 12 0.72 12.07 -8.75
C LYS A 12 1.14 10.60 -8.59
N ALA A 13 1.35 10.13 -7.35
CA ALA A 13 1.67 8.74 -7.09
C ALA A 13 0.51 7.81 -7.47
N ILE A 14 -0.74 8.21 -7.15
CA ILE A 14 -1.95 7.50 -7.54
C ILE A 14 -2.05 7.36 -9.06
N GLU A 15 -1.93 8.46 -9.81
CA GLU A 15 -2.02 8.45 -11.27
C GLU A 15 -0.92 7.60 -11.91
N SER A 16 0.29 7.64 -11.35
CA SER A 16 1.39 6.80 -11.82
C SER A 16 1.11 5.31 -11.57
N LEU A 17 0.67 4.95 -10.36
CA LEU A 17 0.33 3.57 -10.00
C LEU A 17 -0.87 3.06 -10.78
N TYR A 18 -1.87 3.90 -11.05
CA TYR A 18 -3.02 3.57 -11.90
C TYR A 18 -2.54 3.07 -13.27
N ASN A 19 -1.66 3.82 -13.92
CA ASN A 19 -1.12 3.45 -15.23
C ASN A 19 -0.23 2.20 -15.15
N LYS A 20 0.63 2.11 -14.13
CA LYS A 20 1.59 1.02 -13.95
C LYS A 20 0.93 -0.33 -13.63
N LEU A 21 -0.11 -0.32 -12.80
CA LEU A 21 -0.80 -1.50 -12.28
C LEU A 21 -2.17 -1.72 -12.92
N ARG A 22 -2.63 -0.86 -13.84
CA ARG A 22 -3.96 -0.94 -14.46
C ARG A 22 -5.05 -1.05 -13.39
N LEU A 23 -5.03 -0.13 -12.44
CA LEU A 23 -6.02 -0.05 -11.36
C LEU A 23 -7.35 0.49 -11.93
N PRO A 24 -8.49 0.28 -11.24
CA PRO A 24 -9.75 0.91 -11.65
C PRO A 24 -9.63 2.44 -11.70
N GLU A 25 -10.37 3.05 -12.62
CA GLU A 25 -10.42 4.51 -12.74
C GLU A 25 -11.13 5.09 -11.53
N LEU A 26 -10.58 6.18 -11.01
CA LEU A 26 -11.08 6.83 -9.81
C LEU A 26 -11.91 8.02 -10.21
N ASP A 27 -12.96 8.26 -9.43
CA ASP A 27 -13.74 9.48 -9.54
C ASP A 27 -12.90 10.71 -9.15
N GLU A 28 -13.26 11.89 -9.68
CA GLU A 28 -12.60 13.15 -9.34
C GLU A 28 -12.73 13.51 -7.86
N ASN A 29 -13.69 12.92 -7.14
CA ASN A 29 -13.92 13.12 -5.72
C ASN A 29 -13.31 12.02 -4.83
N SER A 30 -12.49 11.12 -5.37
CA SER A 30 -11.80 10.07 -4.60
C SER A 30 -10.88 10.70 -3.54
N GLN A 31 -11.18 10.45 -2.25
CA GLN A 31 -10.40 10.96 -1.12
C GLN A 31 -9.57 9.88 -0.45
N ASP A 32 -10.14 8.68 -0.33
CA ASP A 32 -9.60 7.53 0.39
C ASP A 32 -9.18 6.46 -0.63
N TRP A 33 -8.26 6.85 -1.51
CA TRP A 33 -7.87 6.06 -2.68
C TRP A 33 -7.47 4.62 -2.33
N GLU A 34 -6.72 4.44 -1.25
CA GLU A 34 -6.23 3.15 -0.79
C GLU A 34 -7.32 2.21 -0.33
N PHE A 35 -8.55 2.69 -0.11
CA PHE A 35 -9.74 1.91 0.22
C PHE A 35 -10.64 1.70 -1.02
N GLU A 36 -10.64 2.65 -1.96
CA GLU A 36 -11.39 2.54 -3.21
C GLU A 36 -10.72 1.63 -4.25
N ALA A 37 -9.38 1.65 -4.30
CA ALA A 37 -8.58 0.85 -5.24
C ALA A 37 -8.23 -0.54 -4.70
N VAL A 38 -8.72 -0.90 -3.52
CA VAL A 38 -8.44 -2.18 -2.85
C VAL A 38 -8.77 -3.36 -3.75
N ASN A 39 -7.91 -4.37 -3.71
CA ASN A 39 -8.19 -5.64 -4.37
C ASN A 39 -7.50 -6.80 -3.65
N SER A 40 -8.26 -7.51 -2.81
CA SER A 40 -7.81 -8.69 -2.05
C SER A 40 -7.19 -9.78 -2.94
N SER A 41 -7.72 -9.98 -4.14
CA SER A 41 -7.23 -10.99 -5.10
C SER A 41 -5.88 -10.65 -5.75
N ARG A 42 -5.43 -9.39 -5.66
CA ARG A 42 -4.21 -8.88 -6.32
C ARG A 42 -3.06 -8.60 -5.35
N VAL A 43 -3.21 -8.88 -4.06
CA VAL A 43 -2.19 -8.58 -3.03
C VAL A 43 -0.79 -9.08 -3.42
N ASN A 44 -0.68 -10.32 -3.90
CA ASN A 44 0.61 -10.90 -4.30
C ASN A 44 1.23 -10.18 -5.51
N GLU A 45 0.41 -9.71 -6.45
CA GLU A 45 0.87 -8.89 -7.58
C GLU A 45 1.43 -7.56 -7.06
N PHE A 46 0.71 -6.88 -6.18
CA PHE A 46 1.13 -5.60 -5.61
C PHE A 46 2.43 -5.71 -4.82
N ILE A 47 2.59 -6.74 -3.99
CA ILE A 47 3.84 -7.03 -3.27
C ILE A 47 5.00 -7.25 -4.24
N SER A 48 4.78 -8.07 -5.28
CA SER A 48 5.82 -8.33 -6.29
C SER A 48 6.21 -7.05 -7.01
N PHE A 49 5.24 -6.20 -7.36
CA PHE A 49 5.49 -4.92 -8.02
C PHE A 49 6.26 -3.96 -7.11
N TYR A 50 5.90 -3.87 -5.83
CA TYR A 50 6.59 -3.07 -4.83
C TYR A 50 8.09 -3.39 -4.75
N GLY A 51 8.44 -4.68 -4.78
CA GLY A 51 9.81 -5.14 -4.65
C GLY A 51 10.66 -5.10 -5.93
N THR A 52 10.03 -4.99 -7.11
CA THR A 52 10.72 -5.16 -8.41
C THR A 52 10.66 -3.94 -9.32
N ALA A 53 9.65 -3.09 -9.19
CA ALA A 53 9.50 -1.92 -10.01
C ALA A 53 10.43 -0.77 -9.56
N ALA A 54 10.82 0.07 -10.51
CA ALA A 54 11.43 1.36 -10.21
C ALA A 54 10.33 2.31 -9.72
N LEU A 55 10.20 2.41 -8.39
CA LEU A 55 9.25 3.28 -7.72
C LEU A 55 9.96 4.42 -7.01
N ASP A 56 9.42 5.62 -7.14
CA ASP A 56 9.82 6.73 -6.28
C ASP A 56 9.25 6.58 -4.86
N ARG A 57 9.60 7.51 -3.97
CA ARG A 57 9.21 7.44 -2.57
C ARG A 57 7.69 7.57 -2.39
N ASP A 58 7.03 8.43 -3.15
CA ASP A 58 5.59 8.68 -3.02
C ASP A 58 4.81 7.49 -3.56
N GLU A 59 5.26 6.89 -4.67
CA GLU A 59 4.71 5.66 -5.23
C GLU A 59 4.86 4.48 -4.27
N LYS A 60 6.03 4.32 -3.64
CA LYS A 60 6.22 3.32 -2.59
C LYS A 60 5.26 3.53 -1.43
N PHE A 61 5.13 4.76 -0.95
CA PHE A 61 4.23 5.07 0.16
C PHE A 61 2.77 4.73 -0.19
N ALA A 62 2.28 5.19 -1.34
CA ALA A 62 0.93 4.92 -1.82
C ALA A 62 0.69 3.41 -2.01
N LEU A 63 1.61 2.70 -2.68
CA LEU A 63 1.46 1.27 -2.96
C LEU A 63 1.46 0.43 -1.68
N MET A 64 2.26 0.77 -0.67
CA MET A 64 2.26 0.03 0.59
C MET A 64 0.94 0.19 1.35
N ASN A 65 0.34 1.38 1.35
CA ASN A 65 -0.98 1.57 1.96
C ASN A 65 -2.05 0.74 1.22
N LEU A 66 -2.04 0.74 -0.12
CA LEU A 66 -2.91 -0.13 -0.91
C LEU A 66 -2.71 -1.63 -0.61
N ILE A 67 -1.45 -2.07 -0.46
CA ILE A 67 -1.11 -3.45 -0.10
C ILE A 67 -1.70 -3.81 1.27
N ILE A 68 -1.59 -2.91 2.25
CA ILE A 68 -2.08 -3.15 3.61
C ILE A 68 -3.62 -3.21 3.63
N SER A 69 -4.30 -2.27 3.00
CA SER A 69 -5.77 -2.30 2.88
C SER A 69 -6.24 -3.57 2.15
N SER A 70 -5.51 -4.00 1.11
CA SER A 70 -5.88 -5.21 0.36
C SER A 70 -5.63 -6.51 1.11
N ILE A 71 -4.58 -6.60 1.94
CA ILE A 71 -4.38 -7.80 2.77
C ILE A 71 -5.37 -7.83 3.94
N ASP A 72 -5.79 -6.68 4.47
CA ASP A 72 -6.83 -6.60 5.50
C ASP A 72 -8.17 -7.17 5.01
N ASP A 73 -8.59 -6.78 3.80
CA ASP A 73 -9.76 -7.37 3.12
C ASP A 73 -9.57 -8.87 2.88
N ALA A 74 -8.40 -9.29 2.37
CA ALA A 74 -8.12 -10.71 2.14
C ALA A 74 -8.14 -11.54 3.45
N ILE A 75 -7.70 -10.98 4.57
CA ILE A 75 -7.79 -11.60 5.90
C ILE A 75 -9.26 -11.72 6.31
N THR A 76 -10.04 -10.66 6.17
CA THR A 76 -11.48 -10.63 6.49
C THR A 76 -12.26 -11.65 5.65
N GLU A 77 -11.91 -11.80 4.38
CA GLU A 77 -12.50 -12.79 3.46
C GLU A 77 -12.04 -14.24 3.72
N GLY A 78 -11.02 -14.45 4.57
CA GLY A 78 -10.43 -15.77 4.81
C GLY A 78 -9.52 -16.27 3.68
N ASN A 79 -9.12 -15.39 2.77
CA ASN A 79 -8.41 -15.71 1.52
C ASN A 79 -6.95 -15.22 1.55
N TYR A 80 -6.20 -15.52 2.60
CA TYR A 80 -4.81 -15.10 2.72
C TYR A 80 -3.85 -16.23 3.10
N GLU A 81 -2.59 -16.07 2.71
CA GLU A 81 -1.50 -16.98 3.09
C GLU A 81 -0.54 -16.30 4.07
N LEU A 82 -0.06 -17.04 5.07
CA LEU A 82 0.96 -16.54 6.01
C LEU A 82 2.24 -16.07 5.31
N LYS A 83 2.56 -16.64 4.14
CA LYS A 83 3.71 -16.23 3.32
C LYS A 83 3.54 -14.81 2.77
N THR A 84 2.33 -14.45 2.34
CA THR A 84 1.99 -13.11 1.87
C THR A 84 2.26 -12.08 2.96
N TRP A 85 1.77 -12.31 4.18
CA TRP A 85 2.05 -11.42 5.32
C TRP A 85 3.54 -11.28 5.64
N LYS A 86 4.30 -12.39 5.61
CA LYS A 86 5.75 -12.35 5.82
C LYS A 86 6.48 -11.47 4.81
N ASN A 87 6.04 -11.46 3.55
CA ASN A 87 6.63 -10.61 2.51
C ASN A 87 6.29 -9.12 2.73
N ILE A 88 5.04 -8.80 3.08
CA ILE A 88 4.64 -7.42 3.43
C ILE A 88 5.48 -6.92 4.60
N LYS A 89 5.57 -7.72 5.68
CA LYS A 89 6.37 -7.39 6.87
C LYS A 89 7.84 -7.15 6.52
N LYS A 90 8.42 -7.95 5.63
CA LYS A 90 9.80 -7.77 5.17
C LYS A 90 9.98 -6.38 4.55
N HIS A 91 9.12 -5.98 3.62
CA HIS A 91 9.20 -4.67 2.97
C HIS A 91 8.94 -3.50 3.93
N LEU A 92 7.99 -3.65 4.86
CA LEU A 92 7.75 -2.64 5.90
C LEU A 92 8.97 -2.42 6.80
N ILE A 93 9.74 -3.47 7.08
CA ILE A 93 10.98 -3.35 7.87
C ILE A 93 12.11 -2.73 7.02
N GLU A 94 12.25 -3.14 5.76
CA GLU A 94 13.27 -2.61 4.84
C GLU A 94 13.09 -1.10 4.59
N ASP A 95 11.84 -0.66 4.39
CA ASP A 95 11.48 0.74 4.17
C ASP A 95 10.84 1.39 5.43
N MET A 96 11.25 0.96 6.63
CA MET A 96 10.61 1.36 7.91
C MET A 96 10.51 2.87 8.13
N ASN A 97 11.49 3.65 7.70
CA ASN A 97 11.45 5.11 7.84
C ASN A 97 10.34 5.74 6.99
N LEU A 98 10.01 5.14 5.84
CA LEU A 98 8.94 5.59 4.97
C LEU A 98 7.57 5.22 5.55
N HIS A 99 7.46 4.00 6.10
CA HIS A 99 6.17 3.43 6.51
C HIS A 99 5.91 3.50 8.02
N ARG A 100 6.72 4.23 8.78
CA ARG A 100 6.59 4.30 10.24
C ARG A 100 5.19 4.72 10.68
N GLY A 101 4.61 5.72 10.01
CA GLY A 101 3.25 6.18 10.28
C GLY A 101 2.22 5.07 10.06
N THR A 102 2.27 4.43 8.89
CA THR A 102 1.41 3.30 8.53
C THR A 102 1.54 2.13 9.51
N ILE A 103 2.76 1.73 9.89
CA ILE A 103 3.01 0.67 10.87
C ILE A 103 2.37 1.00 12.22
N ILE A 104 2.53 2.24 12.69
CA ILE A 104 1.95 2.68 13.97
C ILE A 104 0.42 2.67 13.88
N PHE A 105 -0.16 3.26 12.82
CA PHE A 105 -1.60 3.32 12.62
C PHE A 105 -2.25 1.93 12.67
N TRP A 106 -1.75 0.99 11.86
CA TRP A 106 -2.29 -0.36 11.79
C TRP A 106 -1.94 -1.25 12.99
N SER A 107 -1.03 -0.83 13.88
CA SER A 107 -0.76 -1.56 15.13
C SER A 107 -1.79 -1.33 16.23
N PHE A 108 -2.67 -0.33 16.06
CA PHE A 108 -3.77 -0.03 16.98
C PHE A 108 -5.12 -0.64 16.56
N ASN A 109 -5.18 -1.22 15.36
CA ASN A 109 -6.34 -2.00 14.87
C ASN A 109 -6.16 -3.48 15.27
#